data_AF-A0A969C6A4-F1
#
_entry.id   AF-A0A969C6A4-F1
#
_cell.length_a   1.000
_cell.length_b   1.000
_cell.length_c   1.000
_cell.angle_alpha   90.00
_cell.angle_beta   90.00
_cell.angle_gamma   90.00
#
_symmetry.space_group_name_H-M   'P 1'
#
loop_
_entity.id
_entity.type
_entity.pdbx_description
1 polymer ?
#
loop_
_entity_poly.entity_id
_entity_poly.type
_entity_poly.pdbx_seq_one_letter_code
_entity_poly.pdbx_strand_id
1 'polypeptide(L)'
;YDTRFFLADAEPVTDHPLSGDGELSRLDWFTFDEIRQLELPGITRLVVEDIAQLPHNCSSGYDGHVPYYYHRAGAFQRDLL
;
A
#
# COMPACT_ATOMS: atom_id res chain seq x y z
N TYR A 1 13.17 3.01 -11.41
CA TYR A 1 13.29 2.46 -10.05
C TYR A 1 12.55 1.14 -10.03
N ASP A 2 13.11 0.13 -9.37
CA ASP A 2 12.45 -1.16 -9.12
C ASP A 2 12.06 -1.15 -7.64
N THR A 3 10.76 -1.01 -7.38
CA THR A 3 10.18 -0.88 -6.05
C THR A 3 9.20 -2.03 -5.83
N ARG A 4 9.30 -2.66 -4.66
CA ARG A 4 8.43 -3.76 -4.27
C ARG A 4 7.57 -3.33 -3.08
N PHE A 5 6.30 -3.71 -3.12
CA PHE A 5 5.35 -3.46 -2.04
C PHE A 5 5.10 -4.76 -1.27
N PHE A 6 4.98 -4.64 0.05
CA PHE A 6 4.76 -5.76 0.95
C PHE A 6 3.57 -5.47 1.87
N LEU A 7 2.87 -6.51 2.27
CA LEU A 7 1.78 -6.46 3.24
C LEU A 7 2.15 -7.32 4.43
N ALA A 8 1.79 -6.85 5.62
CA ALA A 8 1.96 -7.56 6.87
C ALA A 8 0.79 -7.22 7.81
N ASP A 9 0.55 -8.09 8.78
CA ASP A 9 -0.41 -7.81 9.84
C ASP A 9 0.05 -6.60 10.66
N ALA A 10 -0.86 -5.67 10.89
CA ALA A 10 -0.63 -4.46 11.66
C ALA A 10 -0.88 -4.65 13.16
N GLU A 11 -1.66 -5.66 13.57
CA GLU A 11 -2.02 -5.92 14.98
C GLU A 11 -0.80 -5.93 15.92
N PRO A 12 0.37 -6.51 15.55
CA PRO A 12 1.54 -6.53 16.43
C PRO A 12 2.18 -5.16 16.69
N VAL A 13 1.83 -4.11 15.95
CA VAL A 13 2.50 -2.80 16.01
C VAL A 13 1.57 -1.61 16.29
N THR A 14 0.25 -1.80 16.29
CA THR A 14 -0.73 -0.71 16.45
C THR A 14 -0.77 -0.11 17.86
N ASP A 15 -0.32 -0.84 18.87
CA ASP A 15 -0.34 -0.39 20.28
C ASP A 15 0.83 0.54 20.66
N HIS A 16 1.71 0.86 19.70
CA HIS A 16 2.86 1.74 19.91
C HIS A 16 2.61 3.14 19.32
N PRO A 17 3.03 4.21 20.01
CA PRO A 17 2.92 5.56 19.46
C PRO A 17 3.82 5.68 18.22
N LEU A 18 3.23 6.11 17.11
CA LEU A 18 3.98 6.44 15.91
C LEU A 18 4.76 7.73 16.15
N SER A 19 6.09 7.64 16.11
CA SER A 19 6.98 8.79 16.26
C SER A 19 7.87 8.92 15.03
N GLY A 20 7.88 10.12 14.45
CA GLY A 20 8.78 10.45 13.36
C GLY A 20 10.18 10.81 13.83
N ASP A 21 11.14 10.83 12.91
CA ASP A 21 12.55 11.15 13.14
C ASP A 21 12.98 12.54 12.64
N GLY A 22 12.01 13.34 12.17
CA GLY A 22 12.22 14.69 11.66
C GLY A 22 12.06 14.80 10.14
N GLU A 23 12.43 13.76 9.38
CA GLU A 23 12.07 13.66 7.96
C GLU A 23 10.58 13.33 7.83
N LEU A 24 10.12 12.36 8.64
CA LEU A 24 8.71 12.03 8.79
C LEU A 24 8.11 12.89 9.91
N SER A 25 7.30 13.87 9.55
CA SER A 25 6.74 14.83 10.52
C SER A 25 5.36 14.46 11.04
N ARG A 26 4.62 13.59 10.34
CA ARG A 26 3.29 13.14 10.72
C ARG A 26 3.09 11.69 10.31
N LEU A 27 2.92 10.82 11.30
CA LEU A 27 2.63 9.40 11.14
C LEU A 27 1.33 9.11 11.88
N ASP A 28 0.42 8.41 11.21
CA ASP A 28 -0.87 8.03 11.77
C ASP A 28 -1.37 6.74 11.11
N TRP A 29 -2.35 6.11 11.75
CA TRP A 29 -3.09 4.99 11.18
C TRP A 29 -4.34 5.51 10.48
N PHE A 30 -4.56 5.08 9.24
CA PHE A 30 -5.70 5.53 8.44
C PHE A 30 -6.48 4.33 7.91
N THR A 31 -7.80 4.47 7.91
CA THR A 31 -8.70 3.62 7.13
C THR A 31 -8.55 3.90 5.63
N PHE A 32 -9.00 2.97 4.79
CA PHE A 32 -9.01 3.19 3.33
C PHE A 32 -9.83 4.43 2.91
N ASP A 33 -10.93 4.72 3.61
CA ASP A 33 -11.76 5.89 3.32
C ASP A 33 -11.06 7.21 3.68
N GLU A 34 -10.32 7.24 4.78
CA GLU A 34 -9.50 8.41 5.15
C GLU A 34 -8.36 8.62 4.15
N ILE A 35 -7.67 7.56 3.74
CA ILE A 35 -6.58 7.63 2.76
C ILE A 35 -7.04 8.27 1.44
N ARG A 36 -8.27 7.99 0.99
CA ARG A 36 -8.82 8.57 -0.25
C ARG A 36 -8.92 10.09 -0.24
N GLN A 37 -8.96 10.69 0.94
CA GLN A 37 -9.01 12.14 1.14
C GLN A 37 -7.62 12.78 1.26
N LEU A 38 -6.55 11.98 1.37
CA LEU A 38 -5.18 12.48 1.48
C LEU A 38 -4.58 12.79 0.11
N GLU A 39 -3.73 13.82 0.07
CA GLU A 39 -2.89 14.12 -1.09
C GLU A 39 -1.69 13.17 -1.13
N LEU A 40 -1.87 12.02 -1.75
CA LEU A 40 -0.82 11.01 -1.93
C LEU A 40 -0.23 11.03 -3.34
N PRO A 41 1.07 10.67 -3.49
CA PRO A 41 1.65 10.41 -4.80
C PRO A 41 0.86 9.35 -5.57
N GLY A 42 0.78 9.49 -6.90
CA GLY A 42 -0.10 8.67 -7.74
C GLY A 42 0.10 7.16 -7.58
N ILE A 43 1.35 6.69 -7.50
CA ILE A 43 1.63 5.26 -7.30
C ILE A 43 1.15 4.75 -5.94
N THR A 44 1.34 5.53 -4.87
CA THR A 44 0.90 5.17 -3.52
C THR A 44 -0.61 5.01 -3.46
N ARG A 45 -1.34 5.96 -4.04
CA ARG A 45 -2.81 5.90 -4.12
C ARG A 45 -3.28 4.64 -4.85
N LEU A 46 -2.65 4.33 -5.98
CA LEU A 46 -3.02 3.19 -6.81
C LEU A 46 -2.78 1.85 -6.10
N VAL A 47 -1.63 1.71 -5.41
CA VAL A 47 -1.31 0.52 -4.62
C VAL A 47 -2.31 0.33 -3.47
N VAL A 48 -2.66 1.39 -2.74
CA VAL A 48 -3.62 1.31 -1.63
C VAL A 48 -5.01 0.87 -2.11
N GLU A 49 -5.48 1.38 -3.25
CA GLU A 49 -6.78 0.96 -3.81
C GLU A 49 -6.78 -0.51 -4.22
N ASP A 50 -5.67 -1.02 -4.77
CA ASP A 50 -5.55 -2.44 -5.10
C ASP A 50 -5.55 -3.32 -3.85
N ILE A 51 -4.83 -2.90 -2.80
CA ILE A 51 -4.81 -3.60 -1.50
C ILE A 51 -6.22 -3.65 -0.89
N ALA A 52 -6.99 -2.57 -1.01
CA ALA A 52 -8.36 -2.51 -0.48
C ALA A 52 -9.32 -3.53 -1.12
N GLN A 53 -8.98 -4.05 -2.31
CA GLN A 53 -9.75 -5.09 -2.99
C GLN A 53 -9.28 -6.51 -2.65
N LEU A 54 -8.15 -6.66 -1.95
CA LEU A 54 -7.65 -7.98 -1.57
C LEU A 54 -8.51 -8.58 -0.44
N PRO A 55 -8.72 -9.91 -0.44
CA PRO A 55 -9.41 -10.59 0.65
C PRO A 55 -8.68 -10.38 1.99
N HIS A 56 -9.41 -10.01 3.05
CA HIS A 56 -8.84 -9.68 4.36
C HIS A 56 -8.30 -10.88 5.16
N ASN A 57 -8.42 -12.09 4.63
CA ASN A 57 -8.16 -13.37 5.30
C ASN A 57 -6.90 -14.10 4.77
N CYS A 58 -5.92 -13.34 4.28
CA CYS A 58 -4.66 -13.88 3.75
C CYS A 58 -3.63 -14.12 4.85
N SER A 59 -3.95 -14.97 5.83
CA SER A 59 -3.03 -15.31 6.94
C SER A 59 -1.98 -16.37 6.55
N SER A 60 -2.12 -17.02 5.39
CA SER A 60 -1.24 -18.10 4.95
C SER A 60 -0.98 -18.05 3.45
N GLY A 61 -0.24 -17.03 3.01
CA GLY A 61 0.14 -16.85 1.60
C GLY A 61 -1.02 -16.41 0.71
N TYR A 62 -0.79 -15.38 -0.11
CA TYR A 62 -1.74 -15.00 -1.14
C TYR A 62 -1.44 -15.82 -2.39
N ASP A 63 -2.33 -16.76 -2.73
CA ASP A 63 -2.18 -17.67 -3.88
C ASP A 63 -2.89 -17.14 -5.15
N GLY A 64 -3.41 -15.91 -5.08
CA GLY A 64 -4.06 -15.21 -6.18
C GLY A 64 -3.08 -14.35 -6.98
N HIS A 65 -3.53 -13.88 -8.14
CA HIS A 65 -2.71 -12.97 -8.94
C HIS A 65 -2.47 -11.64 -8.23
N VAL A 66 -1.23 -11.15 -8.27
CA VAL A 66 -0.83 -9.90 -7.61
C VAL A 66 -0.65 -8.76 -8.60
N PRO A 67 -0.98 -7.51 -8.23
CA PRO A 67 -0.73 -6.35 -9.08
C PRO A 67 0.76 -6.16 -9.39
N TYR A 68 1.05 -5.90 -10.66
CA TYR A 68 2.38 -5.53 -11.15
C TYR A 68 2.31 -4.24 -11.95
N TYR A 69 3.11 -3.26 -11.53
CA TYR A 69 3.09 -1.90 -12.05
C TYR A 69 4.38 -1.59 -12.80
N TYR A 70 4.26 -1.07 -14.02
CA TYR A 70 5.44 -0.71 -14.81
C TYR A 70 5.13 0.39 -15.81
N HIS A 71 6.18 1.06 -16.30
CA HIS A 71 6.07 1.97 -17.42
C HIS A 71 6.54 1.27 -18.70
N ARG A 72 5.74 1.37 -19.77
CA ARG A 72 6.10 0.88 -21.10
C ARG A 72 5.66 1.89 -22.14
N ALA A 73 6.59 2.27 -23.03
CA ALA A 73 6.35 3.24 -24.10
C ALA A 73 5.74 4.58 -23.60
N GLY A 74 6.21 5.09 -22.45
CA GLY A 74 5.73 6.35 -21.85
C GLY A 74 4.40 6.25 -21.10
N ALA A 75 3.71 5.11 -21.16
CA ALA A 75 2.46 4.87 -20.46
C ALA A 75 2.67 4.03 -19.19
N PHE A 76 1.92 4.35 -18.14
CA PHE A 76 1.79 3.51 -16.96
C PHE A 76 0.91 2.30 -17.28
N GLN A 77 1.31 1.12 -16.81
CA GLN A 77 0.62 -0.14 -17.01
C GLN A 77 0.45 -0.85 -15.67
N ARG A 78 -0.64 -1.62 -15.56
CA ARG A 78 -0.97 -2.45 -14.41
C ARG A 78 -1.47 -3.79 -14.91
N ASP A 79 -0.71 -4.84 -14.64
CA ASP A 79 -1.07 -6.23 -14.94
C ASP A 79 -1.25 -7.03 -13.64
N LEU A 80 -1.78 -8.23 -13.76
CA LEU A 80 -1.86 -9.22 -12.70
C LEU A 80 -0.89 -10.36 -13.03
N LEU A 81 0.03 -10.66 -12.12
CA LEU A 81 0.99 -11.77 -12.23
C LEU A 81 0.46 -12.99 -11.48
#